data_AF-A0A7S3ULM3-F1
#
_entry.id   AF-A0A7S3ULM3-F1
#
_cell.length_a   1.000
_cell.length_b   1.000
_cell.length_c   1.000
_cell.angle_alpha   90.00
_cell.angle_beta   90.00
_cell.angle_gamma   90.00
#
_symmetry.space_group_name_H-M   'P 1'
#
loop_
_entity.id
_entity.type
_entity.pdbx_description
1 polymer ?
#
loop_
_entity_poly.entity_id
_entity_poly.type
_entity_poly.pdbx_seq_one_letter_code
_entity_poly.pdbx_strand_id
1 'polypeptide(L)'
;IGGGSGGMSSSRRAASYRTAENPLKVGLIERDVDRMIGGTCVNVGCVPKKLTWTAATMNETFHHDAAHYGFDTDEGSNAPGFDYTTFKQRRDKYLARLRGIYQNNLKNADVDLIRSAGRIVGNESDNDKVTVQLDDGKKLTASHVLIACGGQPETPDIPGKEFTIDSDGFFQLDKRP
;
A
#
# COMPACT_ATOMS: atom_id res chain seq x y z
N ILE A 1 -10.71 -2.85 -9.88
CA ILE A 1 -11.15 -2.04 -8.71
C ILE A 1 -10.18 -2.33 -7.57
N GLY A 2 -9.48 -1.31 -7.07
CA GLY A 2 -8.42 -1.41 -6.07
C GLY A 2 -7.03 -1.22 -6.68
N GLY A 3 -6.28 -0.25 -6.16
CA GLY A 3 -4.91 0.10 -6.56
C GLY A 3 -3.83 -0.62 -5.76
N GLY A 4 -4.14 -1.80 -5.21
CA GLY A 4 -3.20 -2.63 -4.47
C GLY A 4 -2.31 -3.51 -5.35
N SER A 5 -1.49 -4.37 -4.72
CA SER A 5 -0.52 -5.25 -5.41
C SER A 5 -1.13 -6.02 -6.58
N GLY A 6 -2.32 -6.60 -6.40
CA GLY A 6 -3.04 -7.31 -7.46
C GLY A 6 -3.50 -6.37 -8.57
N GLY A 7 -4.21 -5.30 -8.24
CA GLY A 7 -4.75 -4.35 -9.23
C GLY A 7 -3.65 -3.67 -10.05
N MET A 8 -2.56 -3.23 -9.41
CA MET A 8 -1.41 -2.61 -10.06
C MET A 8 -0.69 -3.55 -11.03
N SER A 9 -0.52 -4.82 -10.64
CA SER A 9 0.19 -5.80 -11.47
C SER A 9 -0.66 -6.22 -12.66
N SER A 10 -1.93 -6.52 -12.42
CA SER A 10 -2.87 -6.92 -13.46
C SER A 10 -3.15 -5.80 -14.47
N SER A 11 -3.33 -4.56 -14.02
CA SER A 11 -3.62 -3.43 -14.92
C SER A 11 -2.46 -3.15 -15.87
N ARG A 12 -1.23 -3.07 -15.35
CA ARG A 12 -0.02 -2.83 -16.16
C ARG A 12 0.25 -3.99 -17.12
N ARG A 13 0.04 -5.23 -16.68
CA ARG A 13 0.17 -6.40 -17.55
C ARG A 13 -0.89 -6.40 -18.65
N ALA A 14 -2.15 -6.14 -18.32
CA ALA A 14 -3.22 -6.03 -19.31
C ALA A 14 -2.90 -4.95 -20.35
N ALA A 15 -2.41 -3.79 -19.92
CA ALA A 15 -2.05 -2.70 -20.81
C ALA A 15 -0.86 -3.06 -21.73
N SER A 16 0.07 -3.91 -21.29
CA SER A 16 1.18 -4.38 -22.15
C SER A 16 0.76 -5.28 -23.32
N TYR A 17 -0.47 -5.82 -23.30
CA TYR A 17 -1.02 -6.59 -24.42
C TYR A 17 -1.73 -5.71 -25.48
N ARG A 18 -1.74 -4.40 -25.28
CA ARG A 18 -2.32 -3.45 -26.24
C ARG A 18 -1.48 -3.44 -27.52
N THR A 19 -2.12 -3.65 -28.66
CA THR A 19 -1.53 -3.50 -30.00
C THR A 19 -2.47 -2.69 -30.90
N ALA A 20 -2.06 -2.42 -32.14
CA ALA A 20 -2.95 -1.75 -33.10
C ALA A 20 -4.19 -2.61 -33.43
N GLU A 21 -4.03 -3.92 -33.46
CA GLU A 21 -5.07 -4.93 -33.71
C GLU A 21 -5.90 -5.23 -32.46
N ASN A 22 -5.35 -4.94 -31.28
CA ASN A 22 -5.99 -5.15 -29.99
C ASN A 22 -5.91 -3.88 -29.12
N PRO A 23 -6.77 -2.86 -29.36
CA PRO A 23 -6.71 -1.57 -28.71
C PRO A 23 -7.31 -1.60 -27.29
N LEU A 24 -6.84 -2.53 -26.44
CA LEU A 24 -7.27 -2.69 -25.06
C LEU A 24 -7.11 -1.39 -24.27
N LYS A 25 -8.19 -0.93 -23.65
CA LYS A 25 -8.15 0.16 -22.67
C LYS A 25 -8.23 -0.41 -21.27
N VAL A 26 -7.40 0.10 -20.36
CA VAL A 26 -7.33 -0.39 -18.99
C VAL A 26 -7.53 0.77 -18.03
N GLY A 27 -8.56 0.67 -17.19
CA GLY A 27 -8.80 1.58 -16.08
C GLY A 27 -8.48 0.93 -14.73
N LEU A 28 -7.85 1.69 -13.84
CA LEU A 28 -7.63 1.33 -12.44
C LEU A 28 -8.36 2.32 -11.54
N ILE A 29 -9.33 1.82 -10.77
CA ILE A 29 -10.11 2.62 -9.82
C ILE A 29 -9.48 2.47 -8.42
N GLU A 30 -9.07 3.57 -7.82
CA GLU A 30 -8.57 3.65 -6.44
C GLU A 30 -9.12 4.91 -5.77
N ARG A 31 -9.67 4.77 -4.56
CA ARG A 31 -10.34 5.86 -3.84
C ARG A 31 -9.35 6.85 -3.23
N ASP A 32 -8.28 6.33 -2.63
CA ASP A 32 -7.30 7.13 -1.90
C ASP A 32 -5.94 6.98 -2.58
N VAL A 33 -5.83 7.54 -3.78
CA VAL A 33 -4.61 7.44 -4.58
C VAL A 33 -3.41 8.04 -3.85
N ASP A 34 -3.59 9.16 -3.16
CA ASP A 34 -2.47 9.90 -2.57
C ASP A 34 -1.90 9.22 -1.33
N ARG A 35 -2.68 8.39 -0.63
CA ARG A 35 -2.21 7.65 0.56
C ARG A 35 -2.11 6.14 0.35
N MET A 36 -2.88 5.56 -0.56
CA MET A 36 -3.09 4.11 -0.65
C MET A 36 -2.76 3.49 -2.01
N ILE A 37 -2.29 4.27 -3.01
CA ILE A 37 -1.77 3.65 -4.25
C ILE A 37 -0.62 2.68 -3.93
N GLY A 38 -0.64 1.49 -4.54
CA GLY A 38 0.20 0.35 -4.14
C GLY A 38 -0.43 -0.57 -3.08
N GLY A 39 -1.53 -0.14 -2.45
CA GLY A 39 -2.34 -0.88 -1.49
C GLY A 39 -1.69 -1.10 -0.13
N THR A 40 -2.27 -2.03 0.64
CA THR A 40 -1.86 -2.37 2.01
C THR A 40 -0.37 -2.66 2.10
N CYS A 41 0.19 -3.49 1.20
CA CYS A 41 1.58 -3.93 1.27
C CYS A 41 2.59 -2.76 1.21
N VAL A 42 2.31 -1.74 0.40
CA VAL A 42 3.16 -0.54 0.29
C VAL A 42 2.95 0.41 1.47
N ASN A 43 1.71 0.58 1.93
CA ASN A 43 1.36 1.72 2.78
C ASN A 43 1.27 1.38 4.28
N VAL A 44 0.77 0.21 4.63
CA VAL A 44 0.49 -0.23 6.01
C VAL A 44 0.77 -1.73 6.20
N GLY A 45 1.73 -2.26 5.45
CA GLY A 45 2.00 -3.70 5.41
C GLY A 45 3.47 -3.99 5.18
N CYS A 46 3.76 -4.85 4.21
CA CYS A 46 5.09 -5.42 3.96
C CYS A 46 6.25 -4.40 4.02
N VAL A 47 6.10 -3.26 3.33
CA VAL A 47 7.16 -2.25 3.21
C VAL A 47 7.45 -1.56 4.55
N PRO A 48 6.50 -0.85 5.18
CA PRO A 48 6.77 -0.22 6.48
C PRO A 48 7.08 -1.24 7.57
N LYS A 49 6.49 -2.45 7.53
CA LYS A 49 6.83 -3.56 8.42
C LYS A 49 8.29 -3.93 8.30
N LYS A 50 8.80 -4.16 7.08
CA LYS A 50 10.19 -4.58 6.88
C LYS A 50 11.17 -3.48 7.27
N LEU A 51 10.88 -2.22 6.97
CA LEU A 51 11.69 -1.08 7.43
C LEU A 51 11.77 -1.03 8.96
N THR A 52 10.65 -1.24 9.64
CA THR A 52 10.58 -1.23 11.11
C THR A 52 11.29 -2.44 11.71
N TRP A 53 11.11 -3.63 11.11
CA TRP A 53 11.83 -4.84 11.53
C TRP A 53 13.34 -4.69 11.38
N THR A 54 13.82 -4.13 10.27
CA THR A 54 15.26 -3.90 10.08
C THR A 54 15.82 -2.94 11.13
N ALA A 55 15.09 -1.87 11.47
CA ALA A 55 15.51 -0.96 12.54
C ALA A 55 15.57 -1.67 13.91
N ALA A 56 14.59 -2.53 14.21
CA ALA A 56 14.59 -3.33 15.44
C ALA A 56 15.77 -4.30 15.50
N THR A 57 16.04 -5.03 14.42
CA THR A 57 17.19 -5.95 14.33
C THR A 57 18.51 -5.20 14.47
N MET A 58 18.66 -4.03 13.86
CA MET A 58 19.86 -3.21 14.06
C MET A 58 20.04 -2.81 15.53
N ASN A 59 18.95 -2.43 16.21
CA ASN A 59 18.99 -2.10 17.63
C ASN A 59 19.40 -3.31 18.48
N GLU A 60 18.85 -4.50 18.21
CA GLU A 60 19.23 -5.74 18.89
C GLU A 60 20.72 -6.06 18.67
N THR A 61 21.17 -6.03 17.42
CA THR A 61 22.57 -6.30 17.08
C THR A 61 23.53 -5.34 17.77
N PHE A 62 23.26 -4.04 17.78
CA PHE A 62 24.17 -3.06 18.40
C PHE A 62 24.20 -3.14 19.93
N HIS A 63 23.08 -3.49 20.57
CA HIS A 63 22.96 -3.47 22.03
C HIS A 63 23.22 -4.82 22.69
N HIS A 64 23.15 -5.93 21.95
CA HIS A 64 23.25 -7.28 22.52
C HIS A 64 24.27 -8.18 21.82
N ASP A 65 24.30 -8.19 20.48
CA ASP A 65 25.11 -9.17 19.77
C ASP A 65 26.54 -8.68 19.50
N ALA A 66 26.72 -7.39 19.22
CA ALA A 66 27.95 -6.83 18.70
C ALA A 66 29.19 -7.16 19.58
N ALA A 67 29.06 -7.11 20.91
CA ALA A 67 30.12 -7.49 21.85
C ALA A 67 30.64 -8.91 21.61
N HIS A 68 29.74 -9.86 21.37
CA HIS A 68 30.06 -11.27 21.16
C HIS A 68 30.81 -11.53 19.86
N TYR A 69 30.72 -10.60 18.90
CA TYR A 69 31.48 -10.64 17.64
C TYR A 69 32.76 -9.80 17.68
N GLY A 70 33.15 -9.29 18.86
CA GLY A 70 34.38 -8.52 19.05
C GLY A 70 34.28 -7.06 18.63
N PHE A 71 33.08 -6.52 18.44
CA PHE A 71 32.90 -5.07 18.33
C PHE A 71 33.03 -4.43 19.71
N ASP A 72 33.83 -3.37 19.78
CA ASP A 72 33.97 -2.55 20.99
C ASP A 72 32.61 -1.90 21.31
N THR A 73 31.98 -2.44 22.35
CA THR A 73 30.63 -2.09 22.82
C THR A 73 30.60 -2.00 24.35
N ASP A 74 31.77 -1.90 24.99
CA ASP A 74 31.92 -1.83 26.45
C ASP A 74 31.17 -0.61 27.03
N GLU A 75 30.84 -0.68 28.33
CA GLU A 75 30.15 0.32 29.15
C GLU A 75 30.87 1.69 29.14
N GLY A 76 30.74 2.41 28.03
CA GLY A 76 31.46 3.65 27.74
C GLY A 76 31.46 3.99 26.25
N SER A 77 31.46 2.97 25.38
CA SER A 77 31.11 3.09 23.97
C SER A 77 29.59 3.02 23.82
N ASN A 78 28.92 4.18 23.95
CA ASN A 78 27.46 4.24 23.90
C ASN A 78 26.92 3.61 22.61
N ALA A 79 26.31 2.43 22.71
CA ALA A 79 25.53 1.85 21.61
C ALA A 79 24.58 2.94 21.07
N PRO A 80 24.49 3.09 19.74
CA PRO A 80 23.78 4.22 19.16
C PRO A 80 22.33 4.24 19.64
N GLY A 81 21.91 5.40 20.16
CA GLY A 81 20.52 5.63 20.53
C GLY A 81 19.61 5.55 19.31
N PHE A 82 18.37 5.10 19.53
CA PHE A 82 17.37 5.02 18.48
C PHE A 82 16.36 6.16 18.58
N ASP A 83 16.44 7.13 17.66
CA ASP A 83 15.45 8.17 17.51
C ASP A 83 14.28 7.68 16.62
N TYR A 84 13.22 7.21 17.28
CA TYR A 84 11.99 6.76 16.63
C TYR A 84 11.34 7.84 15.76
N THR A 85 11.40 9.11 16.19
CA THR A 85 10.75 10.23 15.48
C THR A 85 11.41 10.43 14.12
N THR A 86 12.74 10.51 14.09
CA THR A 86 13.50 10.61 12.85
C THR A 86 13.29 9.38 11.96
N PHE A 87 13.26 8.18 12.53
CA PHE A 87 12.97 6.96 11.78
C PHE A 87 11.59 7.00 11.12
N LYS A 88 10.54 7.32 11.88
CA LYS A 88 9.14 7.47 11.43
C LYS A 88 9.04 8.44 10.26
N GLN A 89 9.59 9.63 10.40
CA GLN A 89 9.59 10.65 9.34
C GLN A 89 10.29 10.18 8.05
N ARG A 90 11.45 9.52 8.18
CA ARG A 90 12.19 8.99 7.03
C ARG A 90 11.45 7.85 6.34
N ARG A 91 10.87 6.94 7.12
CA ARG A 91 10.03 5.84 6.63
C ARG A 91 8.84 6.40 5.84
N ASP A 92 8.11 7.36 6.39
CA ASP A 92 6.93 7.93 5.74
C ASP A 92 7.29 8.71 4.47
N LYS A 93 8.41 9.45 4.48
CA LYS A 93 8.95 10.10 3.27
C LYS A 93 9.29 9.08 2.18
N TYR A 94 9.85 7.93 2.56
CA TYR A 94 10.12 6.84 1.62
C TYR A 94 8.82 6.26 1.03
N LEU A 95 7.79 6.05 1.84
CA LEU A 95 6.47 5.60 1.34
C LEU A 95 5.86 6.62 0.38
N ALA A 96 5.93 7.91 0.68
CA ALA A 96 5.45 8.97 -0.21
C ALA A 96 6.16 8.95 -1.57
N ARG A 97 7.49 8.75 -1.58
CA ARG A 97 8.26 8.55 -2.82
C ARG A 97 7.78 7.32 -3.59
N LEU A 98 7.53 6.19 -2.91
CA LEU A 98 7.01 4.99 -3.55
C LEU A 98 5.65 5.24 -4.21
N ARG A 99 4.72 5.96 -3.55
CA ARG A 99 3.42 6.29 -4.16
C ARG A 99 3.57 7.05 -5.47
N GLY A 100 4.50 8.02 -5.53
CA GLY A 100 4.83 8.73 -6.77
C GLY A 100 5.35 7.80 -7.87
N ILE A 101 6.22 6.84 -7.52
CA ILE A 101 6.72 5.82 -8.46
C ILE A 101 5.56 4.96 -8.99
N TYR A 102 4.62 4.55 -8.13
CA TYR A 102 3.47 3.74 -8.55
C TYR A 102 2.55 4.49 -9.52
N GLN A 103 2.26 5.76 -9.26
CA GLN A 103 1.48 6.60 -10.17
C GLN A 103 2.20 6.77 -11.52
N ASN A 104 3.51 7.02 -11.51
CA ASN A 104 4.30 7.11 -12.73
C ASN A 104 4.32 5.79 -13.51
N ASN A 105 4.38 4.65 -12.82
CA ASN A 105 4.34 3.34 -13.46
C ASN A 105 3.01 3.06 -14.17
N LEU A 106 1.89 3.54 -13.63
CA LEU A 106 0.58 3.45 -14.31
C LEU A 106 0.53 4.37 -15.52
N LYS A 107 0.97 5.61 -15.37
CA LYS A 107 1.05 6.60 -16.46
C LYS A 107 1.91 6.08 -17.62
N ASN A 108 3.09 5.55 -17.32
CA ASN A 108 4.01 4.99 -18.33
C ASN A 108 3.45 3.73 -19.02
N ALA A 109 2.51 3.04 -18.38
CA ALA A 109 1.84 1.88 -18.95
C ALA A 109 0.53 2.25 -19.67
N ASP A 110 0.19 3.53 -19.81
CA ASP A 110 -1.08 4.00 -20.40
C ASP A 110 -2.31 3.36 -19.72
N VAL A 111 -2.28 3.30 -18.39
CA VAL A 111 -3.42 2.88 -17.57
C VAL A 111 -4.14 4.11 -17.02
N ASP A 112 -5.45 4.21 -17.28
CA ASP A 112 -6.29 5.29 -16.78
C ASP A 112 -6.49 5.15 -15.26
N LEU A 113 -5.81 5.99 -14.49
CA LEU A 113 -5.98 6.05 -13.04
C LEU A 113 -7.20 6.89 -12.67
N ILE A 114 -8.22 6.23 -12.15
CA ILE A 114 -9.51 6.82 -11.77
C ILE A 114 -9.55 6.98 -10.25
N ARG A 115 -9.57 8.23 -9.79
CA ARG A 115 -9.63 8.62 -8.37
C ARG A 115 -11.07 8.58 -7.89
N SER A 116 -11.56 7.42 -7.49
CA SER A 116 -12.96 7.21 -7.11
C SER A 116 -13.15 5.88 -6.38
N ALA A 117 -14.26 5.72 -5.67
CA ALA A 117 -14.76 4.40 -5.29
C ALA A 117 -15.56 3.77 -6.43
N GLY A 118 -15.37 2.47 -6.69
CA GLY A 118 -16.10 1.75 -7.73
C GLY A 118 -17.05 0.71 -7.13
N ARG A 119 -18.32 0.75 -7.56
CA ARG A 119 -19.34 -0.26 -7.21
C ARG A 119 -19.85 -0.94 -8.47
N ILE A 120 -19.83 -2.28 -8.49
CA ILE A 120 -20.49 -3.04 -9.56
C ILE A 120 -22.01 -2.92 -9.36
N VAL A 121 -22.72 -2.42 -10.37
CA VAL A 121 -24.17 -2.14 -10.29
C VAL A 121 -25.00 -2.99 -11.24
N GLY A 122 -24.37 -3.82 -12.08
CA GLY A 122 -25.07 -4.74 -12.96
C GLY A 122 -24.18 -5.26 -14.08
N ASN A 123 -24.76 -6.16 -14.86
CA ASN A 123 -24.26 -6.59 -16.16
C ASN A 123 -25.28 -6.14 -17.20
N GLU A 124 -24.84 -5.47 -18.26
CA GLU A 124 -25.73 -5.13 -19.38
C GLU A 124 -26.06 -6.41 -20.15
N SER A 125 -27.32 -6.84 -20.07
CA SER A 125 -27.82 -8.11 -20.61
C SER A 125 -27.60 -8.28 -22.13
N ASP A 126 -27.48 -7.17 -22.87
CA ASP A 126 -27.34 -7.20 -24.33
C ASP A 126 -25.89 -7.23 -24.82
N ASN A 127 -24.90 -6.91 -23.98
CA ASN A 127 -23.52 -6.64 -24.42
C ASN A 127 -22.42 -7.38 -23.63
N ASP A 128 -22.78 -8.24 -22.65
CA ASP A 128 -21.85 -8.92 -21.74
C ASP A 128 -20.84 -7.99 -21.05
N LYS A 129 -21.23 -6.74 -20.80
CA LYS A 129 -20.39 -5.73 -20.14
C LYS A 129 -20.81 -5.52 -18.70
N VAL A 130 -19.82 -5.53 -17.81
CA VAL A 130 -20.02 -5.17 -16.41
C VAL A 130 -20.08 -3.65 -16.27
N THR A 131 -21.11 -3.16 -15.57
CA THR A 131 -21.25 -1.73 -15.25
C THR A 131 -20.71 -1.45 -13.85
N VAL A 132 -19.79 -0.50 -13.77
CA VAL A 132 -19.23 0.02 -12.53
C VAL A 132 -19.68 1.48 -12.37
N GLN A 133 -20.34 1.78 -11.27
CA GLN A 133 -20.69 3.14 -10.87
C GLN A 133 -19.57 3.72 -9.99
N LEU A 134 -19.17 4.94 -10.32
CA LEU A 134 -18.26 5.77 -9.55
C LEU A 134 -19.00 6.55 -8.45
N ASP A 135 -18.26 7.11 -7.50
CA ASP A 135 -18.82 7.94 -6.42
C ASP A 135 -19.55 9.21 -6.90
N ASP A 136 -19.11 9.82 -8.00
CA ASP A 136 -19.79 10.93 -8.68
C ASP A 136 -21.07 10.51 -9.45
N GLY A 137 -21.42 9.22 -9.39
CA GLY A 137 -22.57 8.63 -10.07
C GLY A 137 -22.31 8.25 -11.53
N LYS A 138 -21.17 8.62 -12.12
CA LYS A 138 -20.78 8.23 -13.48
C LYS A 138 -20.70 6.71 -13.60
N LYS A 139 -21.16 6.19 -14.74
CA LYS A 139 -21.09 4.77 -15.06
C LYS A 139 -20.00 4.50 -16.08
N LEU A 140 -19.21 3.47 -15.82
CA LEU A 140 -18.21 2.91 -16.72
C LEU A 140 -18.64 1.48 -17.08
N THR A 141 -18.43 1.09 -18.32
CA THR A 141 -18.67 -0.29 -18.78
C THR A 141 -17.35 -0.94 -19.16
N ALA A 142 -17.14 -2.21 -18.78
CA ALA A 142 -15.95 -2.97 -19.16
C ALA A 142 -16.32 -4.43 -19.49
N SER A 143 -15.65 -5.01 -20.48
CA SER A 143 -15.81 -6.44 -20.81
C SER A 143 -15.27 -7.36 -19.72
N HIS A 144 -14.30 -6.88 -18.93
CA HIS A 144 -13.71 -7.61 -17.81
C HIS A 144 -13.52 -6.68 -16.61
N VAL A 145 -13.87 -7.16 -15.42
CA VAL A 145 -13.65 -6.43 -14.16
C VAL A 145 -12.92 -7.33 -13.18
N LEU A 146 -11.76 -6.88 -12.72
CA LEU A 146 -11.03 -7.49 -11.62
C LEU A 146 -11.37 -6.77 -10.30
N ILE A 147 -11.82 -7.52 -9.31
CA ILE A 147 -11.97 -7.05 -7.93
C ILE A 147 -10.65 -7.33 -7.19
N ALA A 148 -9.95 -6.26 -6.80
CA ALA A 148 -8.66 -6.31 -6.13
C ALA A 148 -8.61 -5.32 -4.96
N CYS A 149 -9.72 -5.20 -4.23
CA CYS A 149 -9.92 -4.22 -3.15
C CYS A 149 -9.14 -4.52 -1.86
N GLY A 150 -8.57 -5.71 -1.73
CA GLY A 150 -7.84 -6.13 -0.53
C GLY A 150 -8.76 -6.44 0.65
N GLY A 151 -8.23 -6.29 1.85
CA GLY A 151 -8.96 -6.46 3.11
C GLY A 151 -8.68 -5.29 4.06
N GLN A 152 -9.32 -5.32 5.22
CA GLN A 152 -9.17 -4.33 6.28
C GLN A 152 -9.08 -5.06 7.64
N PRO A 153 -8.43 -4.46 8.65
CA PRO A 153 -8.42 -5.00 10.01
C PRO A 153 -9.84 -5.20 10.55
N GLU A 154 -10.03 -6.27 11.31
CA GLU A 154 -11.27 -6.51 12.06
C GLU A 154 -11.01 -6.17 13.53
N THR A 155 -11.85 -5.30 14.09
CA THR A 155 -11.81 -4.98 15.52
C THR A 155 -12.82 -5.87 16.25
N PRO A 156 -12.38 -6.67 17.24
CA PRO A 156 -13.29 -7.54 17.99
C PRO A 156 -14.33 -6.74 18.75
N ASP A 157 -15.56 -7.26 18.84
CA ASP A 157 -16.66 -6.60 19.57
C ASP A 157 -16.60 -6.90 21.07
N ILE A 158 -15.68 -6.21 21.76
CA ILE A 158 -15.44 -6.35 23.20
C ILE A 158 -15.47 -4.97 23.89
N PRO A 159 -15.84 -4.90 25.19
CA PRO A 159 -15.71 -3.67 25.96
C PRO A 159 -14.25 -3.17 25.95
N GLY A 160 -14.05 -1.87 25.70
CA GLY A 160 -12.72 -1.26 25.66
C GLY A 160 -11.99 -1.40 24.31
N LYS A 161 -12.64 -1.93 23.27
CA LYS A 161 -12.06 -2.02 21.91
C LYS A 161 -11.60 -0.67 21.36
N GLU A 162 -12.22 0.42 21.79
CA GLU A 162 -11.88 1.81 21.45
C GLU A 162 -10.49 2.25 21.95
N PHE A 163 -9.89 1.53 22.90
CA PHE A 163 -8.53 1.79 23.39
C PHE A 163 -7.45 0.99 22.65
N THR A 164 -7.84 0.16 21.68
CA THR A 164 -6.93 -0.66 20.89
C THR A 164 -6.50 0.05 19.61
N ILE A 165 -5.36 -0.38 19.05
CA ILE A 165 -4.92 0.00 17.71
C ILE A 165 -4.65 -1.26 16.89
N ASP A 166 -4.87 -1.18 15.59
CA ASP A 166 -4.51 -2.23 14.64
C ASP A 166 -3.11 -1.97 14.03
N SER A 167 -2.75 -2.73 13.00
CA SER A 167 -1.49 -2.53 12.26
C SER A 167 -1.38 -1.16 11.63
N ASP A 168 -2.50 -0.58 11.18
CA ASP A 168 -2.51 0.73 10.53
C ASP A 168 -2.20 1.80 11.57
N GLY A 169 -2.84 1.70 12.74
CA GLY A 169 -2.58 2.54 13.91
C GLY A 169 -1.14 2.44 14.42
N PHE A 170 -0.57 1.23 14.46
CA PHE A 170 0.85 1.04 14.81
C PHE A 170 1.79 1.87 13.92
N PHE A 171 1.53 1.90 12.60
CA PHE A 171 2.34 2.72 11.69
C PHE A 171 2.04 4.23 11.81
N GLN A 172 0.98 4.66 12.51
CA GLN A 172 0.71 6.07 12.77
C GLN A 172 1.33 6.61 14.08
N LEU A 173 1.83 5.74 14.97
CA LEU A 173 2.45 6.19 16.21
C LEU A 173 3.57 7.20 15.95
N ASP A 174 3.50 8.36 16.61
CA ASP A 174 4.51 9.42 16.52
C ASP A 174 5.71 9.17 17.45
N LYS A 175 5.48 8.39 18.51
CA LYS A 175 6.49 8.03 19.51
C LYS A 175 6.46 6.53 19.72
N ARG A 176 7.62 5.96 20.05
CA ARG A 176 7.71 4.59 20.56
C ARG A 176 6.95 4.53 21.90
N PRO A 177 5.96 3.63 22.08
CA PRO A 177 5.27 3.42 23.35
C PRO A 177 6.22 3.05 24.48
#